data_AF-A0A1W9X4R4-F1
#
_entry.id   AF-A0A1W9X4R4-F1
#
_cell.length_a   1.000
_cell.length_b   1.000
_cell.length_c   1.000
_cell.angle_alpha   90.00
_cell.angle_beta   90.00
_cell.angle_gamma   90.00
#
_symmetry.space_group_name_H-M   'P 1'
#
loop_
_entity.id
_entity.type
_entity.pdbx_description
1 polymer ?
#
loop_
_entity_poly.entity_id
_entity_poly.type
_entity_poly.pdbx_seq_one_letter_code
_entity_poly.pdbx_strand_id
1 'polypeptide(L)'
;MSVRTHHIPNLWYIAILIIGWIMSLPADLYARKNDIRFDHISTRDGLSQSTIHCILQDRKGFMWFGTWYGLNRYDGYKFVVYQNLPENPRSLSHNSVLSLCEDQSGMLWVGTFGGGLNRLDRKTEQFTRYRHASDDPRSLSGDEILAIHEDRSGTIWIGTSRGLNRFDPEADAETSG
;
A
#
# COMPACT_ATOMS: atom_id res chain seq x y z
N MET A 1 85.29 -12.48 29.57
CA MET A 1 84.22 -12.00 28.67
C MET A 1 82.98 -12.83 28.94
N SER A 2 81.95 -12.26 29.58
CA SER A 2 80.71 -12.97 29.93
C SER A 2 79.57 -12.40 29.08
N VAL A 3 78.90 -13.26 28.32
CA VAL A 3 77.76 -12.90 27.46
C VAL A 3 76.50 -12.92 28.33
N ARG A 4 75.84 -11.77 28.49
CA ARG A 4 74.51 -11.67 29.10
C ARG A 4 73.45 -12.04 28.06
N THR A 5 72.74 -13.13 28.29
CA THR A 5 71.50 -13.45 27.57
C THR A 5 70.35 -12.60 28.13
N HIS A 6 69.63 -11.89 27.25
CA HIS A 6 68.41 -11.17 27.63
C HIS A 6 67.21 -12.11 27.51
N HIS A 7 66.53 -12.36 28.63
CA HIS A 7 65.26 -13.07 28.67
C HIS A 7 64.16 -12.18 28.06
N ILE A 8 63.57 -12.61 26.95
CA ILE A 8 62.37 -11.97 26.39
C ILE A 8 61.19 -12.41 27.26
N PRO A 9 60.40 -11.48 27.84
CA PRO A 9 59.23 -11.86 28.62
C PRO A 9 58.15 -12.45 27.73
N ASN A 10 57.51 -13.48 28.28
CA ASN A 10 56.53 -14.36 27.68
C ASN A 10 55.28 -13.63 27.13
N LEU A 11 55.26 -13.32 25.83
CA LEU A 11 54.12 -12.73 25.11
C LEU A 11 52.81 -13.53 25.22
N TRP A 12 52.89 -14.81 25.59
CA TRP A 12 51.72 -15.69 25.72
C TRP A 12 50.81 -15.29 26.88
N TYR A 13 51.34 -14.68 27.95
CA TYR A 13 50.50 -14.19 29.06
C TYR A 13 49.62 -13.01 28.63
N ILE A 14 50.15 -12.12 27.77
CA ILE A 14 49.40 -10.97 27.26
C ILE A 14 48.26 -11.45 26.35
N ALA A 15 48.52 -12.46 25.53
CA ALA A 15 47.49 -13.07 24.68
C ALA A 15 46.36 -13.73 25.51
N ILE A 16 46.69 -14.44 26.60
CA ILE A 16 45.68 -15.04 27.49
C ILE A 16 44.86 -13.97 28.22
N LEU A 17 45.49 -12.87 28.65
CA LEU A 17 44.77 -11.75 29.30
C LEU A 17 43.82 -11.05 28.33
N ILE A 18 44.20 -10.87 27.06
CA ILE A 18 43.34 -10.28 26.02
C ILE A 18 42.16 -11.20 25.69
N ILE A 19 42.37 -12.50 25.55
CA ILE A 19 41.31 -13.48 25.28
C ILE A 19 40.35 -13.57 26.47
N GLY A 20 40.86 -13.57 27.70
CA GLY A 20 40.05 -13.53 28.92
C GLY A 20 39.22 -12.24 29.05
N TRP A 21 39.77 -11.10 28.63
CA TRP A 21 39.04 -9.83 28.55
C TRP A 21 37.91 -9.86 27.50
N ILE A 22 38.17 -10.42 26.31
CA ILE A 22 37.17 -10.55 25.24
C ILE A 22 36.05 -11.51 25.63
N MET A 23 36.35 -12.60 26.35
CA MET A 23 35.35 -13.54 26.87
C MET A 23 34.59 -13.02 28.10
N SER A 24 35.08 -11.96 28.77
CA SER A 24 34.41 -11.30 29.89
C SER A 24 33.41 -10.22 29.48
N LEU A 25 33.32 -9.91 28.18
CA LEU A 25 32.24 -9.09 27.67
C LEU A 25 30.92 -9.86 27.85
N PRO A 26 29.92 -9.29 28.54
CA PRO A 26 28.63 -9.95 28.67
C PRO A 26 28.06 -10.17 27.26
N ALA A 27 27.69 -11.42 26.95
CA ALA A 27 27.01 -11.78 25.71
C ALA A 27 25.70 -10.99 25.50
N ASP A 28 25.22 -10.34 26.57
CA ASP A 28 24.07 -9.43 26.58
C ASP A 28 24.24 -8.21 25.65
N LEU A 29 25.45 -7.87 25.20
CA LEU A 29 25.66 -6.78 24.24
C LEU A 29 25.14 -7.11 22.82
N TYR A 30 24.83 -8.37 22.51
CA TYR A 30 24.35 -8.80 21.19
C TYR A 30 22.82 -8.91 21.10
N ALA A 31 22.08 -8.75 22.19
CA ALA A 31 20.62 -8.75 22.15
C ALA A 31 20.08 -7.32 21.96
N ARG A 32 20.20 -6.77 20.74
CA ARG A 32 19.38 -5.59 20.38
C ARG A 32 17.94 -6.09 20.28
N LYS A 33 17.18 -5.97 21.37
CA LYS A 33 15.74 -6.17 21.36
C LYS A 33 15.18 -5.15 20.37
N ASN A 34 14.76 -5.63 19.20
CA ASN A 34 14.07 -4.78 18.23
C ASN A 34 12.73 -4.41 18.85
N ASP A 35 12.70 -3.33 19.63
CA ASP A 35 11.46 -2.76 20.10
C ASP A 35 10.68 -2.31 18.87
N ILE A 36 9.55 -2.98 18.63
CA ILE A 36 8.63 -2.60 17.57
C ILE A 36 8.11 -1.22 17.92
N ARG A 37 8.40 -0.24 17.07
CA ARG A 37 7.91 1.13 17.19
C ARG A 37 6.97 1.41 16.03
N PHE A 38 5.94 2.19 16.32
CA PHE A 38 4.95 2.59 15.34
C PHE A 38 4.93 4.11 15.26
N ASP A 39 5.06 4.63 14.05
CA ASP A 39 4.73 6.02 13.77
C ASP A 39 3.21 6.11 13.54
N HIS A 40 2.58 7.14 14.13
CA HIS A 40 1.15 7.33 14.02
C HIS A 40 0.86 8.40 12.97
N ILE A 41 0.33 7.97 11.83
CA ILE A 41 -0.18 8.86 10.78
C ILE A 41 -1.70 8.89 10.92
N SER A 42 -2.25 10.09 11.09
CA SER A 42 -3.62 10.32 11.55
C SER A 42 -4.32 11.43 10.76
N THR A 43 -5.53 11.78 11.19
CA THR A 43 -6.27 12.93 10.64
C THR A 43 -5.56 14.26 10.85
N ARG A 44 -4.70 14.37 11.87
CA ARG A 44 -3.87 15.57 12.09
C ARG A 44 -2.81 15.77 11.01
N ASP A 45 -2.44 14.70 10.33
CA ASP A 45 -1.42 14.67 9.28
C ASP A 45 -2.03 14.82 7.87
N GLY A 46 -3.36 14.86 7.77
CA GLY A 46 -4.10 15.07 6.52
C GLY A 46 -4.92 13.86 6.04
N LEU A 47 -4.90 12.73 6.76
CA LEU A 47 -5.78 11.60 6.47
C LEU A 47 -7.26 12.00 6.63
N SER A 48 -8.12 11.62 5.70
CA SER A 48 -9.52 12.06 5.73
C SER A 48 -10.34 11.45 6.87
N GLN A 49 -10.06 10.21 7.26
CA GLN A 49 -10.74 9.53 8.37
C GLN A 49 -9.90 8.37 8.93
N SER A 50 -10.07 8.07 10.21
CA SER A 50 -9.24 7.13 10.99
C SER A 50 -9.51 5.64 10.78
N THR A 51 -10.56 5.26 10.06
CA THR A 51 -10.87 3.87 9.71
C THR A 51 -10.40 3.62 8.28
N ILE A 52 -9.43 2.74 8.15
CA ILE A 52 -8.86 2.34 6.87
C ILE A 52 -9.43 0.97 6.51
N HIS A 53 -10.11 0.87 5.37
CA HIS A 53 -10.69 -0.40 4.88
C HIS A 53 -9.74 -1.16 3.99
N CYS A 54 -8.96 -0.44 3.18
CA CYS A 54 -8.04 -1.02 2.23
C CYS A 54 -6.80 -0.14 2.08
N ILE A 55 -5.68 -0.80 1.77
CA ILE A 55 -4.37 -0.19 1.58
C ILE A 55 -3.79 -0.74 0.28
N LEU A 56 -3.19 0.12 -0.52
CA LEU A 56 -2.46 -0.26 -1.73
C LEU A 56 -1.21 0.61 -1.87
N GLN A 57 -0.06 0.02 -2.16
CA GLN A 57 1.08 0.77 -2.69
C GLN A 57 1.06 0.64 -4.21
N ASP A 58 1.12 1.77 -4.92
CA ASP A 58 1.20 1.75 -6.37
C ASP A 58 2.64 1.58 -6.87
N ARG A 59 2.80 1.27 -8.16
CA ARG A 59 4.11 1.08 -8.82
C ARG A 59 4.99 2.34 -8.83
N LYS A 60 4.42 3.52 -8.56
CA LYS A 60 5.17 4.77 -8.42
C LYS A 60 5.63 5.02 -6.98
N GLY A 61 5.21 4.18 -6.04
CA GLY A 61 5.57 4.23 -4.63
C GLY A 61 4.58 5.01 -3.76
N PHE A 62 3.49 5.56 -4.31
CA PHE A 62 2.48 6.23 -3.51
C PHE A 62 1.66 5.21 -2.72
N MET A 63 1.33 5.56 -1.48
CA MET A 63 0.42 4.78 -0.66
C MET A 63 -1.01 5.30 -0.83
N TRP A 64 -1.96 4.37 -0.96
CA TRP A 64 -3.37 4.65 -1.14
C TRP A 64 -4.18 4.01 -0.02
N PHE A 65 -5.11 4.78 0.54
CA PHE A 65 -5.95 4.35 1.65
C PHE A 65 -7.42 4.64 1.37
N GLY A 66 -8.23 3.58 1.35
CA GLY A 66 -9.69 3.71 1.31
C GLY A 66 -10.26 3.87 2.71
N THR A 67 -11.12 4.87 2.88
CA THR A 67 -11.75 5.21 4.18
C THR A 67 -13.25 5.38 4.03
N TRP A 68 -13.95 5.70 5.12
CA TRP A 68 -15.35 6.12 5.06
C TRP A 68 -15.57 7.49 4.39
N TYR A 69 -14.55 8.36 4.36
CA TYR A 69 -14.66 9.75 3.89
C TYR A 69 -13.68 10.06 2.75
N GLY A 70 -13.51 9.11 1.84
CA GLY A 70 -12.80 9.29 0.58
C GLY A 70 -11.58 8.38 0.42
N LEU A 71 -10.97 8.53 -0.74
CA LEU A 71 -9.71 7.89 -1.13
C LEU A 71 -8.55 8.84 -0.81
N ASN A 72 -7.54 8.35 -0.11
CA ASN A 72 -6.37 9.13 0.28
C ASN A 72 -5.16 8.63 -0.49
N ARG A 73 -4.42 9.53 -1.14
CA ARG A 73 -3.07 9.27 -1.69
C ARG A 73 -2.04 9.93 -0.78
N TYR A 74 -0.99 9.20 -0.43
CA TYR A 74 0.11 9.67 0.41
C TYR A 74 1.44 9.49 -0.32
N ASP A 75 2.24 10.55 -0.34
CA ASP A 75 3.55 10.59 -1.01
C ASP A 75 4.75 10.40 -0.08
N GLY A 76 4.49 10.10 1.20
CA GLY A 76 5.51 10.05 2.24
C GLY A 76 5.60 11.32 3.09
N TYR A 77 4.95 12.41 2.67
CA TYR A 77 4.96 13.70 3.35
C TYR A 77 3.57 14.30 3.52
N LYS A 78 2.70 14.19 2.51
CA LYS A 78 1.37 14.81 2.48
C LYS A 78 0.31 13.90 1.90
N PHE A 79 -0.93 14.16 2.31
CA PHE A 79 -2.11 13.52 1.75
C PHE A 79 -2.78 14.38 0.66
N VAL A 80 -3.31 13.70 -0.36
CA VAL A 80 -4.31 14.22 -1.27
C VAL A 80 -5.57 13.38 -1.08
N VAL A 81 -6.71 14.03 -0.86
CA VAL A 81 -7.99 13.37 -0.61
C VAL A 81 -8.92 13.55 -1.82
N TYR A 82 -9.43 12.43 -2.34
CA TYR A 82 -10.44 12.40 -3.38
C TYR A 82 -11.79 12.04 -2.77
N GLN A 83 -12.80 12.86 -3.02
CA GLN A 83 -14.16 12.72 -2.50
C GLN A 83 -15.20 12.80 -3.62
N ASN A 84 -16.40 12.37 -3.30
CA ASN A 84 -17.57 12.60 -4.13
C ASN A 84 -17.96 14.08 -4.07
N LEU A 85 -17.96 14.70 -5.25
CA LEU A 85 -18.47 16.03 -5.48
C LEU A 85 -19.71 15.87 -6.35
N PRO A 86 -20.94 16.05 -5.81
CA PRO A 86 -22.19 15.78 -6.52
C PRO A 86 -22.27 16.47 -7.88
N GLU A 87 -21.79 17.72 -7.97
CA GLU A 87 -21.81 18.54 -9.19
C GLU A 87 -20.71 18.16 -10.20
N ASN A 88 -19.77 17.29 -9.84
CA ASN A 88 -18.68 16.88 -10.72
C ASN A 88 -18.76 15.37 -11.01
N PRO A 89 -19.22 14.96 -12.21
CA PRO A 89 -19.33 13.55 -12.58
C PRO A 89 -17.97 12.85 -12.71
N ARG A 90 -16.86 13.61 -12.76
CA ARG A 90 -15.49 13.11 -12.85
C ARG A 90 -14.79 13.00 -11.50
N SER A 91 -15.50 13.24 -10.39
CA SER A 91 -15.03 12.98 -9.03
C SER A 91 -15.36 11.54 -8.60
N LEU A 92 -14.92 11.10 -7.42
CA LEU A 92 -15.25 9.78 -6.87
C LEU A 92 -16.78 9.59 -6.80
N SER A 93 -17.30 8.39 -7.06
CA SER A 93 -18.75 8.16 -7.10
C SER A 93 -19.41 8.06 -5.72
N HIS A 94 -18.64 7.73 -4.67
CA HIS A 94 -19.10 7.58 -3.29
C HIS A 94 -17.90 7.63 -2.33
N ASN A 95 -18.06 8.23 -1.14
CA ASN A 95 -16.95 8.47 -0.21
C ASN A 95 -16.43 7.22 0.52
N SER A 96 -17.31 6.26 0.81
CA SER A 96 -16.91 5.00 1.43
C SER A 96 -16.18 4.09 0.43
N VAL A 97 -14.86 4.03 0.53
CA VAL A 97 -13.98 3.22 -0.31
C VAL A 97 -13.64 1.91 0.39
N LEU A 98 -13.91 0.79 -0.27
CA LEU A 98 -13.80 -0.56 0.30
C LEU A 98 -12.65 -1.37 -0.28
N SER A 99 -12.33 -1.18 -1.56
CA SER A 99 -11.33 -1.98 -2.25
C SER A 99 -10.55 -1.16 -3.27
N LEU A 100 -9.29 -1.54 -3.49
CA LEU A 100 -8.35 -0.88 -4.39
C LEU A 100 -7.58 -1.92 -5.18
N CYS A 101 -7.30 -1.63 -6.45
CA CYS A 101 -6.44 -2.42 -7.31
C CYS A 101 -5.75 -1.51 -8.32
N GLU A 102 -4.43 -1.63 -8.50
CA GLU A 102 -3.73 -1.03 -9.63
C GLU A 102 -3.55 -2.11 -10.71
N ASP A 103 -4.00 -1.82 -11.93
CA ASP A 103 -3.90 -2.77 -13.04
C ASP A 103 -2.54 -2.74 -13.76
N GLN A 104 -2.32 -3.63 -14.72
CA GLN A 104 -1.10 -3.69 -15.54
C GLN A 104 -0.83 -2.42 -16.35
N SER A 105 -1.87 -1.68 -16.76
CA SER A 105 -1.71 -0.38 -17.43
C SER A 105 -1.35 0.77 -16.49
N GLY A 106 -1.48 0.56 -15.18
CA GLY A 106 -1.28 1.57 -14.15
C GLY A 106 -2.51 2.47 -13.95
N MET A 107 -3.71 2.01 -14.29
CA MET A 107 -4.93 2.65 -13.81
C MET A 107 -5.23 2.16 -12.40
N LEU A 108 -5.82 3.05 -11.59
CA LEU A 108 -6.25 2.71 -10.24
C LEU A 108 -7.76 2.46 -10.23
N TRP A 109 -8.14 1.26 -9.85
CA TRP A 109 -9.52 0.83 -9.68
C TRP A 109 -9.93 0.96 -8.23
N VAL A 110 -11.10 1.56 -8.01
CA VAL A 110 -11.60 1.97 -6.69
C VAL A 110 -13.02 1.46 -6.51
N GLY A 111 -13.19 0.51 -5.60
CA GLY A 111 -14.48 -0.06 -5.23
C GLY A 111 -15.10 0.70 -4.08
N THR A 112 -16.38 1.02 -4.19
CA THR A 112 -17.11 1.80 -3.17
C THR A 112 -18.30 1.04 -2.59
N PHE A 113 -18.79 1.47 -1.42
CA PHE A 113 -19.89 0.81 -0.71
C PHE A 113 -21.25 0.87 -1.44
N GLY A 114 -21.47 1.85 -2.31
CA GLY A 114 -22.74 1.95 -3.05
C GLY A 114 -22.69 2.89 -4.25
N GLY A 115 -21.49 3.33 -4.65
CA GLY A 115 -21.28 4.18 -5.82
C GLY A 115 -20.84 3.41 -7.06
N GLY A 116 -20.68 2.08 -6.97
CA GLY A 116 -20.11 1.24 -8.00
C GLY A 116 -18.59 1.26 -8.02
N LEU A 117 -18.05 0.88 -9.17
CA LEU A 117 -16.62 0.84 -9.47
C LEU A 117 -16.17 2.17 -10.07
N ASN A 118 -14.99 2.65 -9.70
CA ASN A 118 -14.38 3.82 -10.31
C ASN A 118 -13.01 3.47 -10.90
N ARG A 119 -12.67 4.06 -12.04
CA ARG A 119 -11.32 4.03 -12.62
C ARG A 119 -10.74 5.44 -12.54
N LEU A 120 -9.62 5.60 -11.85
CA LEU A 120 -8.87 6.85 -11.76
C LEU A 120 -7.75 6.86 -12.79
N ASP A 121 -7.83 7.80 -13.73
CA ASP A 121 -6.67 8.18 -14.53
C ASP A 121 -5.78 9.12 -13.70
N ARG A 122 -4.62 8.60 -13.30
CA ARG A 122 -3.66 9.33 -12.45
C ARG A 122 -2.98 10.50 -13.15
N LYS A 123 -3.03 10.59 -14.49
CA LYS A 123 -2.44 11.71 -15.24
C LYS A 123 -3.37 12.92 -15.24
N THR A 124 -4.66 12.68 -15.42
CA THR A 124 -5.69 13.72 -15.50
C THR A 124 -6.39 13.96 -14.16
N GLU A 125 -6.19 13.08 -13.19
CA GLU A 125 -6.85 13.03 -11.88
C GLU A 125 -8.39 13.00 -11.99
N GLN A 126 -8.90 12.31 -13.02
CA GLN A 126 -10.33 12.18 -13.30
C GLN A 126 -10.80 10.74 -13.12
N PHE A 127 -12.02 10.60 -12.60
CA PHE A 127 -12.69 9.32 -12.40
C PHE A 127 -13.68 9.02 -13.54
N THR A 128 -13.59 7.81 -14.08
CA THR A 128 -14.68 7.16 -14.82
C THR A 128 -15.46 6.29 -13.83
N ARG A 129 -16.80 6.33 -13.89
CA ARG A 129 -17.68 5.61 -12.96
C ARG A 129 -18.45 4.52 -13.69
N TYR A 130 -18.48 3.33 -13.12
CA TYR A 130 -19.26 2.17 -13.61
C TYR A 130 -20.26 1.78 -12.52
N ARG A 131 -21.53 1.63 -12.88
CA ARG A 131 -22.63 1.34 -11.96
C ARG A 131 -23.53 0.23 -12.49
N HIS A 132 -24.34 -0.32 -11.61
CA HIS A 132 -25.43 -1.21 -11.98
C HIS A 132 -26.53 -0.43 -12.73
N ALA A 133 -26.99 -1.00 -13.83
CA ALA A 133 -28.14 -0.55 -14.58
C ALA A 133 -29.06 -1.74 -14.84
N SER A 134 -30.31 -1.66 -14.38
CA SER A 134 -31.26 -2.79 -14.46
C SER A 134 -31.65 -3.17 -15.89
N ASP A 135 -31.47 -2.26 -16.84
CA ASP A 135 -31.77 -2.39 -18.26
C ASP A 135 -30.55 -2.75 -19.13
N ASP A 136 -29.34 -2.74 -18.56
CA ASP A 136 -28.12 -3.15 -19.27
C ASP A 136 -27.48 -4.38 -18.57
N PRO A 137 -27.60 -5.59 -19.15
CA PRO A 137 -27.01 -6.80 -18.58
C PRO A 137 -25.47 -6.81 -18.64
N ARG A 138 -24.84 -5.86 -19.33
CA ARG A 138 -23.38 -5.69 -19.36
C ARG A 138 -22.87 -4.73 -18.28
N SER A 139 -23.78 -4.06 -17.57
CA SER A 139 -23.45 -3.23 -16.41
C SER A 139 -23.03 -4.08 -15.21
N LEU A 140 -22.58 -3.44 -14.13
CA LEU A 140 -22.23 -4.16 -12.90
C LEU A 140 -23.44 -4.90 -12.33
N SER A 141 -23.21 -6.08 -11.75
CA SER A 141 -24.27 -6.83 -11.06
C SER A 141 -24.74 -6.16 -9.75
N GLY A 142 -23.94 -5.28 -9.15
CA GLY A 142 -24.29 -4.47 -7.98
C GLY A 142 -23.33 -3.30 -7.76
N ASP A 143 -23.77 -2.29 -7.01
CA ASP A 143 -23.00 -1.05 -6.78
C ASP A 143 -22.09 -1.09 -5.54
N GLU A 144 -22.20 -2.11 -4.70
CA GLU A 144 -21.32 -2.33 -3.58
C GLU A 144 -20.17 -3.23 -4.01
N ILE A 145 -18.95 -2.67 -4.09
CA ILE A 145 -17.77 -3.35 -4.62
C ILE A 145 -16.86 -3.79 -3.47
N LEU A 146 -16.90 -5.09 -3.19
CA LEU A 146 -16.23 -5.70 -2.04
C LEU A 146 -14.79 -6.12 -2.35
N ALA A 147 -14.50 -6.48 -3.60
CA ALA A 147 -13.19 -6.92 -4.02
C ALA A 147 -12.92 -6.59 -5.49
N ILE A 148 -11.67 -6.27 -5.80
CA ILE A 148 -11.18 -6.05 -7.16
C ILE A 148 -9.86 -6.80 -7.30
N HIS A 149 -9.71 -7.58 -8.36
CA HIS A 149 -8.48 -8.29 -8.65
C HIS A 149 -8.25 -8.35 -10.15
N GLU A 150 -7.05 -8.00 -10.59
CA GLU A 150 -6.62 -8.22 -11.97
C GLU A 150 -5.87 -9.56 -12.05
N ASP A 151 -6.25 -10.41 -13.02
CA ASP A 151 -5.51 -11.63 -13.30
C ASP A 151 -4.35 -11.40 -14.30
N ARG A 152 -3.56 -12.44 -14.54
CA ARG A 152 -2.38 -12.36 -15.42
C ARG A 152 -2.71 -12.05 -16.88
N SER A 153 -3.95 -12.23 -17.31
CA SER A 153 -4.40 -11.90 -18.67
C SER A 153 -4.81 -10.44 -18.83
N GLY A 154 -4.82 -9.66 -17.74
CA GLY A 154 -5.34 -8.29 -17.73
C GLY A 154 -6.85 -8.20 -17.47
N THR A 155 -7.52 -9.34 -17.27
CA THR A 155 -8.94 -9.36 -16.93
C THR A 155 -9.13 -8.90 -15.49
N ILE A 156 -10.08 -7.99 -15.29
CA ILE A 156 -10.44 -7.48 -13.97
C ILE A 156 -11.68 -8.21 -13.44
N TRP A 157 -11.50 -8.87 -12.30
CA TRP A 157 -12.53 -9.55 -11.55
C TRP A 157 -13.06 -8.64 -10.45
N ILE A 158 -14.37 -8.41 -10.47
CA ILE A 158 -15.04 -7.47 -9.57
C ILE A 158 -16.09 -8.22 -8.76
N GLY A 159 -15.81 -8.39 -7.47
CA GLY A 159 -16.73 -8.98 -6.50
C GLY A 159 -17.68 -7.90 -5.97
N THR A 160 -18.98 -8.07 -6.20
CA THR A 160 -20.04 -7.21 -5.65
C THR A 160 -20.84 -7.98 -4.61
N SER A 161 -21.65 -7.29 -3.82
CA SER A 161 -22.60 -7.95 -2.91
C SER A 161 -23.69 -8.78 -3.62
N ARG A 162 -23.82 -8.65 -4.95
CA ARG A 162 -24.80 -9.39 -5.77
C ARG A 162 -24.16 -10.44 -6.70
N GLY A 163 -22.85 -10.57 -6.70
CA GLY A 163 -22.15 -11.58 -7.51
C GLY A 163 -20.83 -11.10 -8.10
N LEU A 164 -20.26 -11.93 -8.97
CA LEU A 164 -18.96 -11.73 -9.61
C LEU A 164 -19.11 -11.18 -11.02
N ASN A 165 -18.35 -10.16 -11.37
CA ASN A 165 -18.27 -9.60 -12.71
C ASN A 165 -16.87 -9.84 -13.28
N ARG A 166 -16.81 -10.06 -14.59
CA ARG A 166 -15.58 -10.13 -15.37
C ARG A 166 -15.55 -8.94 -16.31
N PHE A 167 -14.53 -8.11 -16.21
CA PHE A 167 -14.38 -6.89 -16.99
C PHE A 167 -13.08 -6.91 -17.78
N ASP A 168 -13.16 -6.58 -19.07
CA ASP A 168 -12.03 -6.47 -19.96
C ASP A 168 -11.78 -4.97 -20.27
N PRO A 169 -10.73 -4.36 -19.69
CA PRO A 169 -10.44 -2.94 -19.87
C PRO A 169 -9.99 -2.58 -21.29
N GLU A 170 -9.42 -3.52 -22.06
CA GLU A 170 -8.94 -3.23 -23.41
C GLU A 170 -10.12 -3.05 -24.37
N ALA A 171 -11.15 -3.91 -24.25
CA ALA A 171 -12.36 -3.80 -25.06
C ALA A 171 -13.15 -2.49 -24.82
N ASP A 172 -13.12 -1.95 -23.59
CA ASP A 172 -13.75 -0.66 -23.22
C ASP A 172 -13.00 0.55 -23.82
N ALA A 173 -11.67 0.46 -23.89
CA ALA A 173 -10.84 1.52 -24.45
C ALA A 173 -11.07 1.70 -25.96
N GLU A 174 -11.27 0.61 -26.71
CA GLU A 174 -11.55 0.65 -28.15
C GLU A 174 -12.92 1.25 -28.49
N THR A 175 -13.89 1.18 -27.58
CA THR A 175 -15.23 1.78 -27.80
C THR A 175 -15.31 3.25 -27.41
N SER A 176 -14.26 3.78 -26.77
CA SER A 176 -14.20 5.16 -26.25
C SER A 176 -13.33 6.11 -27.09
N GLY A 177 -12.69 5.63 -28.16
CA GLY A 177 -11.86 6.40 -29.10
C GLY A 177 -12.57 6.69 -30.41
#